data_AF-K1TS92-F1
#
_entry.id   AF-K1TS92-F1
#
_cell.length_a   1.000
_cell.length_b   1.000
_cell.length_c   1.000
_cell.angle_alpha   90.00
_cell.angle_beta   90.00
_cell.angle_gamma   90.00
#
_symmetry.space_group_name_H-M   'P 1'
#
loop_
_entity.id
_entity.type
_entity.pdbx_description
1 polymer ?
#
loop_
_entity_poly.entity_id
_entity_poly.type
_entity_poly.pdbx_seq_one_letter_code
_entity_poly.pdbx_strand_id
1 'polypeptide(L)'
;MDENVKNDAKQVMLVQNADDGRLQAVTGVDQDGNIQTADPTDQNVASLLNVNTQDSALEAFFKKFMEQAQNPVHTGIFVMTENALNKLIRIDFDPEILENYRIDPSERLQTQEQRQFEPLDVTKIDLADMEKKGIRMEDIEPHLKAMSYG
;
A
#
# COMPACT_ATOMS: atom_id res chain seq x y z
N MET A 1 -7.32 9.47 18.08
CA MET A 1 -8.49 9.26 17.20
C MET A 1 -7.93 8.63 15.95
N ASP A 2 -7.76 7.32 16.01
CA ASP A 2 -7.15 6.54 14.95
C ASP A 2 -8.22 6.30 13.90
N GLU A 3 -8.12 6.99 12.78
CA GLU A 3 -8.89 6.70 11.57
C GLU A 3 -8.41 5.38 10.97
N ASN A 4 -8.66 4.27 11.68
CA ASN A 4 -8.61 2.95 11.10
C ASN A 4 -9.89 2.78 10.28
N VAL A 5 -9.86 3.38 9.08
CA VAL A 5 -10.89 3.31 8.05
C VAL A 5 -11.25 1.85 7.87
N LYS A 6 -12.51 1.53 8.17
CA LYS A 6 -13.16 0.25 7.85
C LYS A 6 -12.91 -0.07 6.37
N ASN A 7 -11.90 -0.90 6.14
CA ASN A 7 -11.39 -1.31 4.81
C ASN A 7 -12.21 -2.47 4.21
N ASP A 8 -13.47 -2.65 4.64
CA ASP A 8 -14.39 -3.66 4.11
C ASP A 8 -15.15 -3.18 2.88
N ALA A 9 -14.99 -1.91 2.48
CA ALA A 9 -15.56 -1.41 1.24
C ALA A 9 -14.64 -1.80 0.07
N LYS A 10 -15.21 -2.46 -0.95
CA LYS A 10 -14.52 -2.79 -2.21
C LYS A 10 -13.80 -1.54 -2.74
N GLN A 11 -12.47 -1.62 -2.77
CA GLN A 11 -11.63 -0.55 -3.30
C GLN A 11 -11.37 -0.86 -4.77
N VAL A 12 -11.51 0.15 -5.60
CA VAL A 12 -11.31 0.07 -7.04
C VAL A 12 -10.17 0.97 -7.43
N MET A 13 -9.44 0.59 -8.47
CA MET A 13 -8.28 1.32 -8.97
C MET A 13 -8.52 1.84 -10.38
N LEU A 14 -8.07 3.06 -10.59
CA LEU A 14 -8.09 3.76 -11.86
C LEU A 14 -6.65 4.15 -12.22
N VAL A 15 -6.34 4.09 -13.50
CA VAL A 15 -5.08 4.54 -14.07
C VAL A 15 -5.37 5.63 -15.10
N GLN A 16 -4.62 6.72 -15.03
CA GLN A 16 -4.63 7.75 -16.05
C GLN A 16 -3.56 7.41 -17.08
N ASN A 17 -4.00 7.26 -18.33
CA ASN A 17 -3.12 6.97 -19.44
C ASN A 17 -2.33 8.23 -19.84
N ALA A 18 -1.02 8.08 -20.08
CA ALA A 18 -0.15 9.20 -20.49
C ALA A 18 -0.48 9.69 -21.90
N ASP A 19 -0.91 8.77 -22.78
CA ASP A 19 -1.13 9.03 -24.19
C ASP A 19 -2.35 9.93 -24.44
N ASP A 20 -3.46 9.66 -23.75
CA ASP A 20 -4.75 10.31 -24.00
C ASP A 20 -5.29 11.06 -22.77
N GLY A 21 -4.62 10.96 -21.61
CA GLY A 21 -5.04 11.58 -20.35
C GLY A 21 -6.33 11.00 -19.74
N ARG A 22 -6.92 9.98 -20.38
CA ARG A 22 -8.15 9.33 -19.94
C ARG A 22 -7.91 8.37 -18.78
N LEU A 23 -8.91 8.34 -17.90
CA LEU A 23 -8.97 7.41 -16.78
C LEU A 23 -9.53 6.08 -17.25
N GLN A 24 -8.81 5.01 -16.93
CA GLN A 24 -9.22 3.64 -17.20
C GLN A 24 -9.27 2.88 -15.88
N ALA A 25 -10.36 2.16 -15.63
CA ALA A 25 -10.50 1.38 -14.42
C ALA A 25 -9.88 0.00 -14.58
N VAL A 26 -9.17 -0.46 -13.55
CA VAL A 26 -8.50 -1.76 -13.55
C VAL A 26 -9.50 -2.85 -13.19
N THR A 27 -9.75 -3.76 -14.11
CA THR A 27 -10.65 -4.91 -13.95
C THR A 27 -9.92 -6.16 -13.46
N GLY A 28 -8.61 -6.23 -13.67
CA GLY A 28 -7.81 -7.36 -13.25
C GLY A 28 -6.32 -7.10 -13.46
N VAL A 29 -5.49 -7.94 -12.85
CA VAL A 29 -4.06 -7.97 -13.08
C VAL A 29 -3.64 -9.43 -13.24
N ASP A 30 -2.86 -9.70 -14.28
CA ASP A 30 -2.31 -11.01 -14.53
C ASP A 30 -1.05 -11.26 -13.69
N GLN A 31 -0.64 -12.52 -13.54
CA GLN A 31 0.57 -12.92 -12.81
C GLN A 31 1.86 -12.30 -13.36
N ASP A 32 1.88 -11.89 -14.64
CA ASP A 32 2.98 -11.15 -15.26
C ASP A 32 3.01 -9.64 -14.89
N GLY A 33 2.01 -9.16 -14.14
CA GLY A 33 1.82 -7.73 -13.81
C GLY A 33 1.11 -6.93 -14.91
N ASN A 34 0.53 -7.60 -15.92
CA ASN A 34 -0.24 -6.95 -16.95
C ASN A 34 -1.66 -6.63 -16.44
N ILE A 35 -2.03 -5.36 -16.39
CA ILE A 35 -3.38 -4.95 -16.00
C ILE A 35 -4.35 -5.02 -17.17
N GLN A 36 -5.55 -5.47 -16.85
CA GLN A 36 -6.72 -5.33 -17.69
C GLN A 36 -7.43 -4.06 -17.28
N THR A 37 -7.63 -3.16 -18.23
CA THR A 37 -8.35 -1.90 -18.02
C THR A 37 -9.64 -1.88 -18.83
N ALA A 38 -10.64 -1.17 -18.31
CA ALA A 38 -11.90 -0.93 -18.99
C ALA A 38 -12.38 0.49 -18.70
N ASP A 39 -13.39 0.96 -19.45
CA ASP A 39 -13.99 2.26 -19.18
C ASP A 39 -14.62 2.29 -17.78
N PRO A 40 -14.38 3.35 -16.99
CA PRO A 40 -14.91 3.51 -15.64
C PRO A 40 -16.39 3.92 -15.68
N THR A 41 -17.25 3.04 -16.19
CA THR A 41 -18.70 3.25 -16.27
C THR A 41 -19.42 2.48 -15.17
N ASP A 42 -20.62 2.91 -14.79
CA ASP A 42 -21.43 2.29 -13.73
C ASP A 42 -21.62 0.77 -13.95
N GLN A 43 -21.71 0.34 -15.21
CA GLN A 43 -21.79 -1.07 -15.60
C GLN A 43 -20.52 -1.86 -15.29
N ASN A 44 -19.35 -1.23 -15.46
CA ASN A 44 -18.05 -1.87 -15.28
C ASN A 44 -17.57 -1.79 -13.83
N VAL A 45 -18.07 -0.84 -13.04
CA VAL A 45 -17.74 -0.68 -11.61
C VAL A 45 -17.86 -1.98 -10.83
N ALA A 46 -18.94 -2.74 -11.07
CA ALA A 46 -19.17 -4.04 -10.42
C ALA A 46 -18.10 -5.09 -10.79
N SER A 47 -17.57 -5.03 -12.01
CA SER A 47 -16.51 -5.91 -12.54
C SER A 47 -15.09 -5.44 -12.26
N LEU A 48 -14.91 -4.29 -11.59
CA LEU A 48 -13.58 -3.80 -11.25
C LEU A 48 -12.89 -4.70 -10.23
N LEU A 49 -11.57 -4.77 -10.36
CA LEU A 49 -10.72 -5.49 -9.43
C LEU A 49 -10.84 -4.84 -8.06
N ASN A 50 -11.10 -5.66 -7.04
CA ASN A 50 -10.99 -5.21 -5.66
C ASN A 50 -9.51 -5.12 -5.29
N VAL A 51 -9.00 -3.91 -5.18
CA VAL A 51 -7.60 -3.66 -4.83
C VAL A 51 -7.45 -3.78 -3.33
N ASN A 52 -7.04 -4.97 -2.87
CA ASN A 52 -6.62 -5.16 -1.50
C ASN A 52 -5.12 -4.86 -1.39
N THR A 53 -4.71 -4.08 -0.38
CA THR A 53 -3.32 -3.64 -0.17
C THR A 53 -2.34 -4.76 0.24
N GLN A 54 -2.75 -6.02 0.15
CA GLN A 54 -1.97 -7.22 0.49
C GLN A 54 -1.69 -8.12 -0.73
N ASP A 55 -2.06 -7.69 -1.93
CA ASP A 55 -2.01 -8.54 -3.12
C ASP A 55 -0.69 -8.38 -3.88
N SER A 56 0.04 -9.49 -4.05
CA SER A 56 1.32 -9.50 -4.78
C SER A 56 1.19 -9.08 -6.25
N ALA A 57 0.00 -9.24 -6.86
CA ALA A 57 -0.20 -8.85 -8.24
C ALA A 57 -0.27 -7.31 -8.40
N LEU A 58 -0.71 -6.60 -7.37
CA LEU A 58 -0.70 -5.14 -7.32
C LEU A 58 0.72 -4.57 -7.32
N GLU A 59 1.65 -5.24 -6.63
CA GLU A 59 3.06 -4.88 -6.57
C GLU A 59 3.73 -5.00 -7.96
N ALA A 60 3.50 -6.13 -8.63
CA ALA A 60 3.94 -6.34 -10.00
C ALA A 60 3.38 -5.27 -10.95
N PHE A 61 2.11 -4.91 -10.77
CA PHE A 61 1.50 -3.81 -11.51
C PHE A 61 2.21 -2.48 -11.24
N PHE A 62 2.38 -2.04 -9.99
CA PHE A 62 3.01 -0.74 -9.70
C PHE A 62 4.42 -0.66 -10.29
N LYS A 63 5.17 -1.75 -10.20
CA LYS A 63 6.49 -1.86 -10.80
C LYS A 63 6.43 -1.71 -12.32
N LYS A 64 5.56 -2.45 -13.00
CA LYS A 64 5.35 -2.36 -14.45
C LYS A 64 4.84 -0.99 -14.88
N PHE A 65 3.94 -0.40 -14.10
CA PHE A 65 3.38 0.92 -14.35
C PHE A 65 4.47 1.99 -14.30
N MET A 66 5.36 1.97 -13.30
CA MET A 66 6.50 2.89 -13.26
C MET A 66 7.51 2.63 -14.37
N GLU A 67 7.76 1.37 -14.73
CA GLU A 67 8.64 1.03 -15.86
C GLU A 67 8.07 1.52 -17.20
N GLN A 68 6.75 1.42 -17.40
CA GLN A 68 6.08 1.85 -18.63
C GLN A 68 5.84 3.37 -18.65
N ALA A 69 5.49 3.96 -17.52
CA ALA A 69 5.36 5.40 -17.34
C ALA A 69 6.76 6.03 -17.21
N GLN A 70 7.57 5.93 -18.28
CA GLN A 70 8.87 6.61 -18.39
C GLN A 70 8.78 8.11 -18.06
N ASN A 71 7.58 8.72 -18.18
CA ASN A 71 7.26 10.08 -17.76
C ASN A 71 6.04 10.10 -16.81
N PRO A 72 6.25 10.08 -15.48
CA PRO A 72 5.17 10.07 -14.50
C PRO A 72 4.35 11.36 -14.43
N VAL A 73 4.74 12.40 -15.18
CA VAL A 73 4.14 13.74 -15.13
C VAL A 73 2.70 13.78 -15.66
N HIS A 74 2.35 12.87 -16.58
CA HIS A 74 1.01 12.79 -17.20
C HIS A 74 0.25 11.51 -16.85
N THR A 75 0.78 10.70 -15.93
CA THR A 75 0.16 9.44 -15.49
C THR A 75 -0.11 9.49 -14.00
N GLY A 76 -1.26 8.95 -13.59
CA GLY A 76 -1.65 8.89 -12.18
C GLY A 76 -2.39 7.60 -11.88
N ILE A 77 -2.23 7.10 -10.66
CA ILE A 77 -3.01 5.98 -10.15
C ILE A 77 -3.94 6.53 -9.09
N PHE A 78 -5.20 6.14 -9.13
CA PHE A 78 -6.21 6.59 -8.19
C PHE A 78 -6.90 5.39 -7.59
N VAL A 79 -6.92 5.31 -6.26
CA VAL A 79 -7.60 4.23 -5.53
C VAL A 79 -8.67 4.82 -4.64
N MET A 80 -9.88 4.31 -4.80
CA MET A 80 -11.07 4.84 -4.15
C MET A 80 -12.07 3.73 -3.88
N THR A 81 -13.11 4.02 -3.10
CA THR A 81 -14.19 3.06 -2.90
C THR A 81 -15.16 3.08 -4.08
N GLU A 82 -15.91 1.98 -4.27
CA GLU A 82 -16.94 1.89 -5.31
C GLU A 82 -17.92 3.08 -5.29
N ASN A 83 -18.27 3.56 -4.10
CA ASN A 83 -19.15 4.73 -3.90
C ASN A 83 -18.49 6.03 -4.40
N ALA A 84 -17.22 6.25 -4.08
CA ALA A 84 -16.46 7.41 -4.55
C ALA A 84 -16.34 7.40 -6.08
N LEU A 85 -16.08 6.23 -6.68
CA LEU A 85 -16.07 6.08 -8.12
C LEU A 85 -17.42 6.44 -8.75
N ASN A 86 -18.53 5.93 -8.22
CA ASN A 86 -19.86 6.24 -8.76
C ASN A 86 -20.17 7.76 -8.68
N LYS A 87 -19.74 8.42 -7.61
CA LYS A 87 -19.83 9.88 -7.52
C LYS A 87 -18.99 10.58 -8.58
N LEU A 88 -17.74 10.15 -8.77
CA LEU A 88 -16.83 10.69 -9.79
C LEU A 88 -17.40 10.55 -11.20
N ILE A 89 -17.99 9.39 -11.53
CA ILE A 89 -18.65 9.17 -12.82
C ILE A 89 -19.77 10.20 -13.05
N ARG A 90 -20.54 10.53 -12.00
CA ARG A 90 -21.65 11.51 -12.11
C ARG A 90 -21.19 12.96 -12.27
N ILE A 91 -19.99 13.28 -11.81
CA ILE A 91 -19.38 14.61 -11.90
C ILE A 91 -18.30 14.69 -12.98
N ASP A 92 -18.28 13.71 -13.90
CA ASP A 92 -17.33 13.65 -15.02
C ASP A 92 -15.86 13.66 -14.58
N PHE A 93 -15.53 12.90 -13.52
CA PHE A 93 -14.18 12.74 -12.99
C PHE A 93 -13.51 14.07 -12.59
N ASP A 94 -14.23 14.86 -11.79
CA ASP A 94 -13.75 16.12 -11.27
C ASP A 94 -12.32 16.02 -10.70
N PRO A 95 -11.34 16.77 -11.23
CA PRO A 95 -9.94 16.60 -10.91
C PRO A 95 -9.64 16.91 -9.44
N GLU A 96 -10.34 17.85 -8.80
CA GLU A 96 -10.10 18.18 -7.39
C GLU A 96 -10.39 16.99 -6.49
N ILE A 97 -11.50 16.29 -6.77
CA ILE A 97 -11.86 15.07 -6.03
C ILE A 97 -10.92 13.93 -6.40
N LEU A 98 -10.54 13.81 -7.68
CA LEU A 98 -9.65 12.78 -8.15
C LEU A 98 -8.26 12.87 -7.48
N GLU A 99 -7.70 14.07 -7.34
CA GLU A 99 -6.39 14.30 -6.72
C GLU A 99 -6.36 13.86 -5.25
N ASN A 100 -7.47 13.94 -4.54
CA ASN A 100 -7.59 13.41 -3.17
C ASN A 100 -7.47 11.88 -3.10
N TYR A 101 -7.73 11.18 -4.20
CA TYR A 101 -7.59 9.72 -4.31
C TYR A 101 -6.33 9.29 -5.06
N ARG A 102 -5.51 10.25 -5.51
CA ARG A 102 -4.26 9.98 -6.19
C ARG A 102 -3.30 9.31 -5.22
N ILE A 103 -2.72 8.21 -5.66
CA ILE A 103 -1.68 7.51 -4.93
C ILE A 103 -0.41 7.48 -5.76
N ASP A 104 0.70 7.72 -5.07
CA ASP A 104 2.02 7.54 -5.65
C ASP A 104 2.37 6.04 -5.62
N PRO A 105 2.64 5.41 -6.78
CA PRO A 105 3.05 4.01 -6.82
C PRO A 105 4.33 3.77 -6.00
N SER A 106 5.25 4.74 -6.02
CA SER A 106 6.48 4.74 -5.25
C SER A 106 6.22 4.64 -3.74
N GLU A 107 5.31 5.47 -3.22
CA GLU A 107 4.93 5.48 -1.80
C GLU A 107 4.29 4.13 -1.40
N ARG A 108 3.44 3.57 -2.26
CA ARG A 108 2.74 2.29 -1.99
C ARG A 108 3.69 1.09 -1.97
N LEU A 109 4.66 1.05 -2.88
CA LEU A 109 5.73 0.04 -2.89
C LEU A 109 6.59 0.15 -1.62
N GLN A 110 7.01 1.36 -1.28
CA GLN A 110 7.84 1.61 -0.08
C GLN A 110 7.10 1.27 1.23
N THR A 111 5.81 1.60 1.34
CA THR A 111 5.01 1.30 2.55
C THR A 111 4.80 -0.20 2.75
N GLN A 112 4.83 -1.01 1.68
CA GLN A 112 4.79 -2.48 1.80
C GLN A 112 6.16 -3.08 2.10
N GLU A 113 7.24 -2.60 1.47
CA GLU A 113 8.60 -3.01 1.84
C GLU A 113 8.93 -2.69 3.30
N GLN A 114 8.43 -1.56 3.83
CA GLN A 114 8.51 -1.20 5.25
C GLN A 114 7.55 -2.01 6.14
N ARG A 115 6.47 -2.60 5.62
CA ARG A 115 5.63 -3.55 6.39
C ARG A 115 6.14 -5.00 6.35
N GLN A 116 6.97 -5.34 5.36
CA GLN A 116 7.80 -6.55 5.37
C GLN A 116 8.91 -6.46 6.43
N PHE A 117 9.30 -5.25 6.82
CA PHE A 117 10.13 -4.99 8.00
C PHE A 117 9.31 -4.20 9.03
N GLU A 118 8.40 -4.87 9.73
CA GLU A 118 8.31 -4.55 11.15
C GLU A 118 9.67 -4.98 11.74
N PRO A 119 10.64 -4.09 12.05
CA PRO A 119 11.65 -4.50 13.00
C PRO A 119 10.86 -4.93 14.23
N LEU A 120 11.09 -6.15 14.72
CA LEU A 120 10.71 -6.49 16.09
C LEU A 120 11.10 -5.29 16.94
N ASP A 121 10.11 -4.58 17.46
CA ASP A 121 10.28 -3.35 18.21
C ASP A 121 10.99 -3.75 19.52
N VAL A 122 12.32 -3.85 19.48
CA VAL A 122 13.19 -4.25 20.60
C VAL A 122 13.13 -3.25 21.75
N THR A 123 12.47 -2.10 21.53
CA THR A 123 12.06 -1.15 22.56
C THR A 123 10.96 -1.66 23.48
N LYS A 124 10.33 -2.82 23.17
CA LYS A 124 9.46 -3.56 24.08
C LYS A 124 10.18 -4.64 24.89
N ILE A 125 11.49 -4.54 25.07
CA ILE A 125 12.14 -5.19 26.21
C ILE A 125 11.73 -4.38 27.44
N ASP A 126 10.52 -4.67 27.93
CA ASP A 126 10.01 -4.14 29.18
C ASP A 126 10.93 -4.66 30.30
N LEU A 127 11.67 -3.75 30.92
CA LEU A 127 12.63 -4.03 31.99
C LEU A 127 11.98 -4.85 33.13
N ALA A 128 10.65 -4.81 33.28
CA ALA A 128 9.91 -5.57 34.28
C ALA A 128 9.77 -7.07 33.93
N ASP A 129 9.93 -7.50 32.67
CA ASP A 129 9.94 -8.94 32.32
C ASP A 129 11.24 -9.62 32.76
N MET A 130 12.34 -8.87 32.84
CA MET A 130 13.63 -9.36 33.34
C MET A 130 13.57 -9.65 34.85
N GLU A 131 12.92 -8.78 35.63
CA GLU A 131 12.70 -8.99 37.06
C GLU A 131 11.73 -10.16 37.32
N LYS A 132 10.70 -10.30 36.47
CA LYS A 132 9.71 -11.38 36.56
C LYS A 132 10.28 -12.75 36.20
N LYS A 133 11.35 -12.81 35.39
CA LYS A 133 12.11 -14.04 35.08
C LYS A 133 13.21 -14.38 36.09
N GLY A 134 13.37 -13.60 37.16
CA GLY A 134 14.29 -13.91 38.26
C GLY A 134 15.77 -13.76 37.91
N ILE A 135 16.09 -13.00 36.86
CA ILE A 135 17.47 -12.78 36.42
C ILE A 135 18.04 -11.60 37.24
N ARG A 136 18.77 -11.93 38.31
CA ARG A 136 19.41 -10.95 39.19
C ARG A 136 20.72 -10.46 38.55
N MET A 137 21.01 -9.16 38.62
CA MET A 137 22.26 -8.58 38.10
C MET A 137 23.53 -9.26 38.64
N GLU A 138 23.44 -9.87 39.84
CA GLU A 138 24.53 -10.62 40.48
C GLU A 138 24.95 -11.90 39.73
N ASP A 139 24.07 -12.49 38.89
CA ASP A 139 24.39 -13.69 38.07
C ASP A 139 25.08 -13.33 36.73
N ILE A 140 25.07 -12.04 36.37
CA ILE A 140 25.59 -11.53 35.10
C ILE A 140 27.02 -10.95 35.28
N GLU A 141 27.38 -10.56 36.50
CA GLU A 141 28.73 -10.07 36.85
C GLU A 141 29.90 -11.02 36.47
N PRO A 142 29.85 -12.35 36.68
CA PRO A 142 30.96 -13.22 36.30
C PRO A 142 31.15 -13.31 34.77
N HIS A 143 30.07 -13.14 33.99
CA HIS A 143 30.13 -13.21 32.53
C HIS A 143 30.67 -11.91 31.91
N LEU A 144 30.42 -10.76 32.52
CA LEU A 144 30.99 -9.48 32.06
C LEU A 144 32.51 -9.44 32.26
N LYS A 145 33.02 -9.96 33.39
CA LYS A 145 34.46 -9.92 33.69
C LYS A 145 35.30 -10.82 32.78
N ALA A 146 34.71 -11.90 32.26
CA ALA A 146 35.37 -12.80 31.31
C ALA A 146 35.55 -12.16 29.91
N MET A 147 34.75 -11.16 29.55
CA MET A 147 34.84 -10.47 28.26
C MET A 147 35.79 -9.25 28.28
N SER A 148 36.25 -8.79 29.45
CA SER A 148 37.20 -7.67 29.59
C SER A 148 38.68 -8.07 29.68
N TYR A 149 39.02 -9.35 29.52
CA TYR A 149 40.39 -9.80 29.25
C TYR A 149 40.43 -10.48 27.88
N GLY A 150 40.37 -9.65 26.83
CA GLY A 150 40.58 -10.01 25.43
C GLY A 150 41.03 -8.77 24.67
#